data_AF-A0AAQ3NY48-F1
#
_entry.id   AF-A0AAQ3NY48-F1
#
_cell.length_a   1.000
_cell.length_b   1.000
_cell.length_c   1.000
_cell.angle_alpha   90.00
_cell.angle_beta   90.00
_cell.angle_gamma   90.00
#
_symmetry.space_group_name_H-M   'P 1'
#
loop_
_entity.id
_entity.type
_entity.pdbx_description
1 polymer ?
#
loop_
_entity_poly.entity_id
_entity_poly.type
_entity_poly.pdbx_seq_one_letter_code
_entity_poly.pdbx_strand_id
1 'polypeptide(L)'
;MEGQRFVKEVYETLRRSPQWNEILFVITYDEHGGFYDHVPTPVDGVPNPDDIAGPQPFNFQFDRLGVRVPTIIVSPWIQPGKVLHEPSGPFPTSQYEHSSIPATVKKMFNLPQFLTKRDAWAGTFENLLSLTTPRTDCPVKLPEPMKLRETGAEEDAELSEFQEELIYLTATLNGDHKKSTYPKLTENLTVSEAVKYCESAFQTFLNECEKAKESRIDGSEIVHCAKPHTTPQSKTFLHKMLSCILCKD
;
A
#
# COMPACT_ATOMS: atom_id res chain seq x y z
N MET A 1 -1.95 -11.84 11.69
CA MET A 1 -2.53 -11.64 13.05
C MET A 1 -2.18 -10.28 13.62
N GLU A 2 -0.97 -9.77 13.38
CA GLU A 2 -0.54 -8.49 13.96
C GLU A 2 -1.43 -7.31 13.55
N GLY A 3 -1.98 -7.32 12.33
CA GLY A 3 -2.98 -6.31 11.93
C GLY A 3 -4.25 -6.33 12.79
N GLN A 4 -4.83 -7.50 13.06
CA GLN A 4 -6.00 -7.61 13.94
C GLN A 4 -5.66 -7.23 15.39
N ARG A 5 -4.46 -7.59 15.87
CA ARG A 5 -3.95 -7.21 17.20
C ARG A 5 -3.83 -5.70 17.31
N PHE A 6 -3.23 -5.06 16.32
CA PHE A 6 -3.06 -3.61 16.26
C PHE A 6 -4.41 -2.87 16.28
N VAL A 7 -5.38 -3.29 15.47
CA VAL A 7 -6.73 -2.72 15.48
C VAL A 7 -7.38 -2.84 16.86
N LYS A 8 -7.24 -4.00 17.51
CA LYS A 8 -7.73 -4.23 18.88
C LYS A 8 -7.07 -3.29 19.89
N GLU A 9 -5.74 -3.17 19.84
CA GLU A 9 -4.99 -2.29 20.76
C GLU A 9 -5.41 -0.82 20.60
N VAL A 10 -5.57 -0.35 19.37
CA VAL A 10 -6.07 1.01 19.08
C VAL A 10 -7.48 1.17 19.61
N TYR A 11 -8.39 0.25 19.30
CA TYR A 11 -9.78 0.30 19.78
C TYR A 11 -9.85 0.35 21.31
N GLU A 12 -9.18 -0.57 22.02
CA GLU A 12 -9.22 -0.64 23.48
C GLU A 12 -8.57 0.58 24.15
N THR A 13 -7.61 1.21 23.46
CA THR A 13 -7.02 2.47 23.92
C THR A 13 -8.01 3.63 23.79
N LEU A 14 -8.64 3.79 22.62
CA LEU A 14 -9.68 4.81 22.40
C LEU A 14 -10.89 4.59 23.30
N ARG A 15 -11.30 3.34 23.51
CA ARG A 15 -12.46 2.96 24.34
C ARG A 15 -12.29 3.28 25.82
N ARG A 16 -11.05 3.25 26.33
CA ARG A 16 -10.69 3.64 27.71
C ARG A 16 -10.50 5.13 27.87
N SER A 17 -10.41 5.89 26.78
CA SER A 17 -10.22 7.33 26.81
C SER A 17 -11.44 8.03 27.43
N PRO A 18 -11.25 9.09 28.24
CA PRO A 18 -12.36 9.94 28.67
C PRO A 18 -13.11 10.57 27.49
N GLN A 19 -12.46 10.70 26.31
CA GLN A 19 -13.07 11.23 25.08
C GLN A 19 -13.82 10.18 24.25
N TRP A 20 -14.07 8.96 24.76
CA TRP A 20 -14.76 7.91 23.99
C TRP A 20 -16.07 8.38 23.34
N ASN A 21 -16.85 9.19 24.05
CA ASN A 21 -18.11 9.75 23.56
C ASN A 21 -17.93 10.88 22.54
N GLU A 22 -16.71 11.27 22.20
CA GLU A 22 -16.37 12.31 21.23
C GLU A 22 -15.57 11.74 20.04
N ILE A 23 -15.46 10.41 19.95
CA ILE A 23 -14.65 9.73 18.94
C ILE A 23 -15.52 9.10 17.85
N LEU A 24 -15.12 9.36 16.61
CA LEU A 24 -15.48 8.59 15.42
C LEU A 24 -14.22 7.88 14.92
N PHE A 25 -14.12 6.58 15.18
CA PHE A 25 -12.98 5.78 14.76
C PHE A 25 -13.29 5.09 13.43
N VAL A 26 -12.53 5.44 12.38
CA VAL A 26 -12.68 4.89 11.04
C VAL A 26 -11.50 3.98 10.74
N ILE A 27 -11.78 2.72 10.41
CA ILE A 27 -10.79 1.74 9.95
C ILE A 27 -11.10 1.50 8.48
N THR A 28 -10.14 1.75 7.60
CA THR A 28 -10.29 1.54 6.15
C THR A 28 -8.98 1.03 5.57
N TYR A 29 -9.03 0.61 4.32
CA TYR A 29 -7.88 0.14 3.56
C TYR A 29 -7.61 1.12 2.42
N ASP A 30 -6.35 1.31 2.07
CA ASP A 30 -5.93 2.13 0.94
C ASP A 30 -6.22 1.42 -0.39
N GLU A 31 -6.05 0.09 -0.44
CA GLU A 31 -6.36 -0.74 -1.59
C GLU A 31 -7.11 -2.04 -1.26
N HIS A 32 -7.58 -2.72 -2.31
CA HIS A 32 -8.35 -3.97 -2.22
C HIS A 32 -7.49 -5.24 -2.09
N GLY A 33 -6.16 -5.12 -2.28
CA GLY A 33 -5.21 -6.24 -2.16
C GLY A 33 -5.24 -7.27 -3.30
N GLY A 34 -5.84 -6.95 -4.46
CA GLY A 34 -5.82 -7.83 -5.65
C GLY A 34 -6.85 -8.96 -5.66
N PHE A 35 -7.66 -9.10 -4.61
CA PHE A 35 -8.68 -10.13 -4.53
C PHE A 35 -9.89 -9.80 -5.41
N TYR A 36 -10.55 -10.85 -5.93
CA TYR A 36 -11.76 -10.68 -6.72
C TYR A 36 -12.89 -10.03 -5.90
N ASP A 37 -13.48 -8.98 -6.46
CA ASP A 37 -14.74 -8.39 -6.01
C ASP A 37 -15.77 -8.49 -7.16
N HIS A 38 -16.98 -8.93 -6.82
CA HIS A 38 -18.06 -9.13 -7.78
C HIS A 38 -18.79 -7.84 -8.18
N VAL A 39 -18.63 -6.75 -7.43
CA VAL A 39 -19.32 -5.49 -7.68
C VAL A 39 -18.52 -4.65 -8.69
N PRO A 40 -19.14 -4.28 -9.83
CA PRO A 40 -18.51 -3.39 -10.79
C PRO A 40 -18.16 -2.04 -10.16
N THR A 41 -17.02 -1.48 -10.56
CA THR A 41 -16.58 -0.17 -10.08
C THR A 41 -17.50 0.95 -10.60
N PRO A 42 -17.97 1.88 -9.76
CA PRO A 42 -18.76 3.03 -10.22
C PRO A 42 -17.97 3.91 -11.20
N VAL A 43 -18.65 4.30 -12.28
CA VAL A 43 -18.11 5.19 -13.33
C VAL A 43 -19.06 6.36 -13.65
N ASP A 44 -20.31 6.30 -13.22
CA ASP A 44 -21.31 7.31 -13.56
C ASP A 44 -21.21 8.54 -12.66
N GLY A 45 -21.08 9.72 -13.28
CA GLY A 45 -21.03 11.00 -12.58
C GLY A 45 -19.88 11.17 -11.58
N VAL A 46 -18.80 10.39 -11.71
CA VAL A 46 -17.62 10.38 -10.84
C VAL A 46 -16.66 11.51 -11.31
N PRO A 47 -16.52 12.65 -10.62
CA PRO A 47 -15.83 13.82 -11.17
C PRO A 47 -14.31 13.71 -11.09
N ASN A 48 -13.54 14.01 -12.14
CA ASN A 48 -12.08 14.17 -11.97
C ASN A 48 -11.79 15.17 -10.81
N PRO A 49 -10.88 14.86 -9.87
CA PRO A 49 -10.65 15.68 -8.69
C PRO A 49 -10.24 17.12 -9.00
N ASP A 50 -9.41 17.33 -10.03
CA ASP A 50 -8.71 18.59 -10.34
C ASP A 50 -8.67 18.94 -11.84
N ASP A 51 -9.41 18.21 -12.67
CA ASP A 51 -9.42 18.27 -14.15
C ASP A 51 -8.07 17.92 -14.81
N ILE A 52 -7.17 17.27 -14.08
CA ILE A 52 -5.87 16.85 -14.63
C ILE A 52 -5.97 15.40 -15.11
N ALA A 53 -5.64 15.18 -16.39
CA ALA A 53 -5.49 13.85 -16.95
C ALA A 53 -4.08 13.29 -16.68
N GLY A 54 -3.98 11.96 -16.59
CA GLY A 54 -2.71 11.27 -16.54
C GLY A 54 -1.85 11.54 -17.78
N PRO A 55 -0.53 11.28 -17.73
CA PRO A 55 0.34 11.51 -18.86
C PRO A 55 0.05 10.56 -20.04
N GLN A 56 0.59 10.92 -21.20
CA GLN A 56 0.64 10.02 -22.35
C GLN A 56 1.41 8.73 -22.03
N PRO A 57 1.08 7.61 -22.69
CA PRO A 57 0.12 7.48 -23.78
C PRO A 57 -1.33 7.24 -23.33
N PHE A 58 -1.56 6.98 -22.04
CA PHE A 58 -2.85 6.49 -21.56
C PHE A 58 -3.87 7.60 -21.28
N ASN A 59 -3.42 8.82 -20.94
CA ASN A 59 -4.30 9.96 -20.69
C ASN A 59 -5.47 9.63 -19.74
N PHE A 60 -5.18 8.92 -18.65
CA PHE A 60 -6.21 8.44 -17.73
C PHE A 60 -6.99 9.61 -17.10
N GLN A 61 -8.31 9.61 -17.21
CA GLN A 61 -9.14 10.76 -16.89
C GLN A 61 -9.50 10.89 -15.41
N PHE A 62 -9.18 9.90 -14.57
CA PHE A 62 -9.56 9.89 -13.15
C PHE A 62 -11.05 10.19 -12.92
N ASP A 63 -11.94 9.75 -13.81
CA ASP A 63 -13.39 9.95 -13.78
C ASP A 63 -14.15 8.67 -13.41
N ARG A 64 -13.50 7.82 -12.61
CA ARG A 64 -14.01 6.53 -12.14
C ARG A 64 -13.43 6.16 -10.78
N LEU A 65 -14.10 5.26 -10.07
CA LEU A 65 -13.60 4.69 -8.82
C LEU A 65 -12.83 3.40 -9.05
N GLY A 66 -12.02 3.04 -8.06
CA GLY A 66 -11.35 1.74 -7.97
C GLY A 66 -12.26 0.65 -7.41
N VAL A 67 -11.67 -0.54 -7.20
CA VAL A 67 -12.33 -1.67 -6.54
C VAL A 67 -12.66 -1.31 -5.09
N ARG A 68 -13.72 -1.91 -4.54
CA ARG A 68 -14.14 -1.65 -3.16
C ARG A 68 -13.06 -2.04 -2.17
N VAL A 69 -13.01 -1.27 -1.09
CA VAL A 69 -12.21 -1.56 0.10
C VAL A 69 -13.13 -1.72 1.29
N PRO A 70 -12.80 -2.57 2.28
CA PRO A 70 -13.59 -2.66 3.49
C PRO A 70 -13.42 -1.41 4.35
N THR A 71 -14.52 -0.95 4.94
CA THR A 71 -14.51 0.17 5.90
C THR A 71 -15.36 -0.18 7.11
N ILE A 72 -14.82 0.03 8.31
CA ILE A 72 -15.49 -0.16 9.59
C ILE A 72 -15.51 1.18 10.31
N ILE A 73 -16.69 1.59 10.76
CA ILE A 73 -16.89 2.86 11.47
C ILE A 73 -17.39 2.53 12.88
N VAL A 74 -16.71 3.09 13.87
CA VAL A 74 -16.89 2.75 15.28
C VAL A 74 -17.10 4.02 16.08
N SER A 75 -18.24 4.09 16.78
CA SER A 75 -18.57 5.20 17.69
C SER A 75 -19.71 4.79 18.61
N PRO A 76 -19.79 5.28 19.86
CA PRO A 76 -20.95 5.03 20.72
C PRO A 76 -22.25 5.67 20.19
N TRP A 77 -22.17 6.54 19.19
CA TRP A 77 -23.32 7.19 18.54
C TRP A 77 -23.95 6.36 17.41
N ILE A 78 -23.44 5.16 17.14
CA ILE A 78 -23.89 4.28 16.06
C ILE A 78 -24.68 3.09 16.63
N GLN A 79 -25.79 2.75 15.97
CA GLN A 79 -26.60 1.58 16.31
C GLN A 79 -25.79 0.27 16.18
N PRO A 80 -25.99 -0.71 17.09
CA PRO A 80 -25.28 -1.98 17.02
C PRO A 80 -25.62 -2.73 15.74
N GLY A 81 -24.59 -3.28 15.07
CA GLY A 81 -24.78 -4.08 13.86
C GLY A 81 -25.29 -3.30 12.65
N LYS A 82 -25.24 -1.95 12.68
CA LYS A 82 -25.66 -1.13 11.55
C LYS A 82 -24.75 -1.38 10.35
N VAL A 83 -25.34 -1.78 9.24
CA VAL A 83 -24.70 -1.82 7.92
C VAL A 83 -25.16 -0.62 7.11
N LEU A 84 -24.21 0.07 6.50
CA LEU A 84 -24.46 1.18 5.58
C LEU A 84 -24.15 0.71 4.17
N HIS A 85 -25.15 0.72 3.30
CA HIS A 85 -25.02 0.30 1.91
C HIS A 85 -24.91 1.50 0.99
N GLU A 86 -25.90 2.39 1.06
CA GLU A 86 -26.02 3.51 0.13
C GLU A 86 -25.38 4.79 0.66
N PRO A 87 -24.72 5.56 -0.23
CA PRO A 87 -24.13 6.84 0.10
C PRO A 87 -25.19 7.90 0.40
N SER A 88 -24.91 8.74 1.40
CA SER A 88 -25.57 10.03 1.53
C SER A 88 -24.62 11.11 1.07
N GLY A 89 -24.81 11.59 -0.16
CA GLY A 89 -23.98 12.62 -0.76
C GLY A 89 -24.80 13.73 -1.42
N PRO A 90 -24.13 14.80 -1.87
CA PRO A 90 -24.78 15.94 -2.50
C PRO A 90 -25.38 15.65 -3.88
N PHE A 91 -25.01 14.54 -4.52
CA PHE A 91 -25.49 14.14 -5.84
C PHE A 91 -26.10 12.73 -5.83
N PRO A 92 -27.06 12.43 -6.73
CA PRO A 92 -27.61 11.07 -6.86
C PRO A 92 -26.56 10.01 -7.22
N THR A 93 -25.44 10.43 -7.83
CA THR A 93 -24.34 9.54 -8.23
C THR A 93 -23.25 9.41 -7.17
N SER A 94 -23.28 10.24 -6.10
CA SER A 94 -22.30 10.21 -5.01
C SER A 94 -22.07 8.80 -4.52
N GLN A 95 -20.82 8.47 -4.13
CA GLN A 95 -20.44 7.17 -3.57
C GLN A 95 -19.67 7.34 -2.27
N TYR A 96 -19.57 6.25 -1.49
CA TYR A 96 -18.54 6.15 -0.45
C TYR A 96 -17.21 5.71 -1.07
N GLU A 97 -16.19 6.53 -0.88
CA GLU A 97 -14.80 6.30 -1.31
C GLU A 97 -13.84 7.06 -0.38
N HIS A 98 -12.53 6.98 -0.59
CA HIS A 98 -11.54 7.56 0.34
C HIS A 98 -11.75 9.04 0.66
N SER A 99 -12.23 9.84 -0.30
CA SER A 99 -12.52 11.27 -0.13
C SER A 99 -13.81 11.53 0.68
N SER A 100 -14.58 10.49 1.02
CA SER A 100 -15.65 10.56 2.01
C SER A 100 -15.13 10.92 3.41
N ILE A 101 -13.87 10.60 3.73
CA ILE A 101 -13.23 10.98 4.99
C ILE A 101 -13.04 12.51 5.07
N PRO A 102 -12.29 13.17 4.18
CA PRO A 102 -12.16 14.63 4.19
C PRO A 102 -13.52 15.33 3.97
N ALA A 103 -14.44 14.78 3.18
CA ALA A 103 -15.79 15.33 3.03
C ALA A 103 -16.57 15.32 4.36
N THR A 104 -16.48 14.23 5.12
CA THR A 104 -17.10 14.13 6.46
C THR A 104 -16.45 15.11 7.44
N VAL A 105 -15.12 15.22 7.46
CA VAL A 105 -14.40 16.21 8.30
C VAL A 105 -14.85 17.63 7.96
N LYS A 106 -14.87 17.99 6.66
CA LYS A 106 -15.35 19.29 6.18
C LYS A 106 -16.75 19.57 6.74
N LYS A 107 -17.67 18.62 6.61
CA LYS A 107 -19.07 18.77 7.04
C LYS A 107 -19.20 18.88 8.57
N MET A 108 -18.56 18.00 9.32
CA MET A 108 -18.61 17.99 10.79
C MET A 108 -18.06 19.28 11.41
N PHE A 109 -16.97 19.82 10.86
CA PHE A 109 -16.32 21.03 11.37
C PHE A 109 -16.71 22.31 10.64
N ASN A 110 -17.68 22.24 9.72
CA ASN A 110 -18.13 23.35 8.89
C ASN A 110 -16.99 24.14 8.24
N LEU A 111 -16.02 23.42 7.65
CA LEU A 111 -14.87 24.04 6.98
C LEU A 111 -15.32 24.78 5.71
N PRO A 112 -14.63 25.88 5.33
CA PRO A 112 -15.15 26.83 4.34
C PRO A 112 -15.19 26.27 2.91
N GLN A 113 -14.29 25.35 2.56
CA GLN A 113 -14.16 24.83 1.21
C GLN A 113 -13.77 23.35 1.22
N PHE A 114 -14.11 22.67 0.14
CA PHE A 114 -13.60 21.32 -0.18
C PHE A 114 -12.19 21.44 -0.80
N LEU A 115 -11.44 20.35 -0.78
CA LEU A 115 -10.09 20.29 -1.33
C LEU A 115 -10.10 20.11 -2.85
N THR A 116 -11.05 19.34 -3.36
CA THR A 116 -11.18 18.92 -4.76
C THR A 116 -12.64 18.81 -5.16
N LYS A 117 -12.90 18.47 -6.43
CA LYS A 117 -14.27 18.11 -6.86
C LYS A 117 -14.71 16.76 -6.32
N ARG A 118 -13.76 15.89 -5.97
CA ARG A 118 -14.03 14.52 -5.48
C ARG A 118 -14.63 14.52 -4.09
N ASP A 119 -14.00 15.18 -3.12
CA ASP A 119 -14.55 15.31 -1.76
C ASP A 119 -15.79 16.22 -1.71
N ALA A 120 -15.94 17.16 -2.64
CA ALA A 120 -17.20 17.90 -2.80
C ALA A 120 -18.36 17.02 -3.31
N TRP A 121 -18.07 15.91 -3.98
CA TRP A 121 -19.04 14.97 -4.53
C TRP A 121 -19.28 13.75 -3.64
N ALA A 122 -18.30 13.35 -2.83
CA ALA A 122 -18.33 12.13 -2.03
C ALA A 122 -19.50 12.08 -1.02
N GLY A 123 -19.96 10.86 -0.72
CA GLY A 123 -20.87 10.63 0.40
C GLY A 123 -20.19 10.92 1.75
N THR A 124 -20.98 11.26 2.76
CA THR A 124 -20.49 11.53 4.12
C THR A 124 -21.14 10.64 5.18
N PHE A 125 -20.47 10.46 6.33
CA PHE A 125 -20.83 9.45 7.32
C PHE A 125 -21.68 9.95 8.50
N GLU A 126 -21.92 11.25 8.62
CA GLU A 126 -22.59 11.84 9.80
C GLU A 126 -23.99 11.27 10.05
N ASN A 127 -24.68 10.79 9.03
CA ASN A 127 -25.99 10.15 9.18
C ASN A 127 -25.93 8.82 9.95
N LEU A 128 -24.74 8.22 10.12
CA LEU A 128 -24.55 7.07 11.01
C LEU A 128 -24.65 7.45 12.48
N LEU A 129 -24.29 8.68 12.83
CA LEU A 129 -24.33 9.23 14.18
C LEU A 129 -25.76 9.62 14.56
N SER A 130 -26.66 8.66 14.45
CA SER A 130 -28.11 8.84 14.49
C SER A 130 -28.72 8.75 15.89
N LEU A 131 -27.95 8.32 16.88
CA LEU A 131 -28.43 8.17 18.25
C LEU A 131 -28.46 9.53 18.97
N THR A 132 -29.49 9.73 19.79
CA THR A 132 -29.62 10.94 20.63
C THR A 132 -28.78 10.86 21.92
N THR A 133 -28.38 9.65 22.33
CA THR A 133 -27.51 9.41 23.48
C THR A 133 -26.45 8.36 23.13
N PRO A 134 -25.20 8.52 23.58
CA PRO A 134 -24.14 7.55 23.31
C PRO A 134 -24.44 6.23 24.04
N ARG A 135 -24.16 5.14 23.36
CA ARG A 135 -24.36 3.79 23.89
C ARG A 135 -23.34 3.45 24.97
N THR A 136 -23.81 2.75 25.98
CA THR A 136 -23.02 2.28 27.12
C THR A 136 -22.61 0.81 27.02
N ASP A 137 -23.18 0.09 26.05
CA ASP A 137 -22.95 -1.34 25.80
C ASP A 137 -21.83 -1.62 24.79
N CYS A 138 -21.05 -0.60 24.40
CA CYS A 138 -19.86 -0.79 23.57
C CYS A 138 -18.80 -1.64 24.32
N PRO A 139 -18.26 -2.71 23.70
CA PRO A 139 -17.28 -3.60 24.33
C PRO A 139 -16.09 -2.83 24.92
N VAL A 140 -15.68 -3.15 26.14
CA VAL A 140 -14.48 -2.55 26.75
C VAL A 140 -13.21 -3.29 26.30
N LYS A 141 -13.34 -4.59 26.07
CA LYS A 141 -12.28 -5.48 25.59
C LYS A 141 -12.80 -6.29 24.40
N LEU A 142 -12.02 -6.36 23.33
CA LEU A 142 -12.30 -7.22 22.18
C LEU A 142 -11.71 -8.62 22.37
N PRO A 143 -12.21 -9.65 21.67
CA PRO A 143 -11.60 -10.98 21.70
C PRO A 143 -10.15 -10.93 21.19
N GLU A 144 -9.32 -11.85 21.68
CA GLU A 144 -7.96 -12.00 21.15
C GLU A 144 -8.01 -12.51 19.70
N PRO A 145 -7.19 -11.96 18.78
CA PRO A 145 -7.12 -12.46 17.41
C PRO A 145 -6.76 -13.95 17.38
N MET A 146 -7.57 -14.74 16.68
CA MET A 146 -7.32 -16.16 16.51
C MET A 146 -6.18 -16.40 15.51
N LYS A 147 -5.34 -17.39 15.80
CA LYS A 147 -4.32 -17.87 14.86
C LYS A 147 -5.01 -18.60 13.71
N LEU A 148 -4.90 -18.03 12.51
CA LEU A 148 -5.49 -18.60 11.29
C LEU A 148 -4.85 -19.92 10.87
N ARG A 149 -3.60 -20.17 11.29
CA ARG A 149 -2.87 -21.40 11.01
C ARG A 149 -2.47 -22.07 12.33
N GLU A 150 -2.97 -23.27 12.57
CA GLU A 150 -2.63 -24.03 13.77
C GLU A 150 -1.16 -24.48 13.74
N THR A 151 -0.68 -24.89 12.55
CA THR A 151 0.68 -25.38 12.33
C THR A 151 1.70 -24.28 12.07
N GLY A 152 2.97 -24.62 12.22
CA GLY A 152 4.11 -23.75 11.87
C GLY A 152 4.35 -23.70 10.37
N ALA A 153 5.46 -23.07 9.98
CA ALA A 153 5.99 -23.22 8.63
C ALA A 153 6.59 -24.63 8.48
N GLU A 154 6.32 -25.29 7.34
CA GLU A 154 6.93 -26.57 6.99
C GLU A 154 8.28 -26.28 6.32
N GLU A 155 9.31 -26.06 7.13
CA GLU A 155 10.62 -25.57 6.70
C GLU A 155 11.33 -26.50 5.69
N ASP A 156 11.09 -27.80 5.79
CA ASP A 156 11.72 -28.83 4.95
C ASP A 156 10.86 -29.21 3.73
N ALA A 157 9.70 -28.56 3.53
CA ALA A 157 8.83 -28.85 2.40
C ALA A 157 9.38 -28.27 1.09
N GLU A 158 8.94 -28.85 -0.02
CA GLU A 158 9.08 -28.24 -1.35
C GLU A 158 8.31 -26.92 -1.42
N LEU A 159 8.75 -26.04 -2.31
CA LEU A 159 8.15 -24.73 -2.50
C LEU A 159 6.79 -24.87 -3.19
N SER A 160 5.85 -24.02 -2.79
CA SER A 160 4.65 -23.76 -3.59
C SER A 160 5.00 -22.86 -4.78
N GLU A 161 4.20 -22.90 -5.84
CA GLU A 161 4.34 -22.04 -7.03
C GLU A 161 4.47 -20.55 -6.65
N PHE A 162 3.69 -20.08 -5.68
CA PHE A 162 3.79 -18.71 -5.19
C PHE A 162 5.15 -18.40 -4.52
N GLN A 163 5.70 -19.34 -3.76
CA GLN A 163 7.01 -19.18 -3.13
C GLN A 163 8.14 -19.19 -4.18
N GLU A 164 8.01 -19.98 -5.23
CA GLU A 164 8.94 -19.96 -6.36
C GLU A 164 8.96 -18.60 -7.06
N GLU A 165 7.78 -18.03 -7.35
CA GLU A 165 7.67 -16.69 -7.95
C GLU A 165 8.31 -15.60 -7.06
N LEU A 166 8.19 -15.71 -5.74
CA LEU A 166 8.87 -14.79 -4.82
C LEU A 166 10.39 -14.91 -4.89
N ILE A 167 10.93 -16.11 -5.10
CA ILE A 167 12.38 -16.31 -5.28
C ILE A 167 12.84 -15.70 -6.59
N TYR A 168 12.09 -15.90 -7.67
CA TYR A 168 12.38 -15.28 -8.96
C TYR A 168 12.37 -13.75 -8.87
N LEU A 169 11.37 -13.16 -8.21
CA LEU A 169 11.35 -11.73 -7.91
C LEU A 169 12.58 -11.31 -7.11
N THR A 170 12.97 -12.07 -6.10
CA THR A 170 14.11 -11.75 -5.24
C THR A 170 15.45 -11.86 -5.98
N ALA A 171 15.58 -12.80 -6.91
CA ALA A 171 16.72 -12.92 -7.82
C ALA A 171 16.84 -11.72 -8.78
N THR A 172 15.76 -10.96 -9.01
CA THR A 172 15.86 -9.69 -9.72
C THR A 172 16.58 -8.63 -8.88
N LEU A 173 16.35 -8.61 -7.56
CA LEU A 173 16.93 -7.63 -6.63
C LEU A 173 18.45 -7.73 -6.54
N ASN A 174 18.99 -8.95 -6.43
CA ASN A 174 20.45 -9.16 -6.34
C ASN A 174 21.13 -9.34 -7.71
N GLY A 175 20.35 -9.40 -8.79
CA GLY A 175 20.87 -9.53 -10.16
C GLY A 175 21.07 -10.94 -10.67
N ASP A 176 20.70 -11.96 -9.89
CA ASP A 176 20.80 -13.37 -10.26
C ASP A 176 19.92 -13.75 -11.45
N HIS A 177 18.91 -12.94 -11.78
CA HIS A 177 18.12 -13.07 -13.02
C HIS A 177 18.93 -13.11 -14.31
N LYS A 178 20.20 -12.70 -14.30
CA LYS A 178 21.11 -12.78 -15.45
C LYS A 178 21.98 -14.04 -15.48
N LYS A 179 21.99 -14.83 -14.41
CA LYS A 179 22.79 -16.05 -14.32
C LYS A 179 22.13 -17.16 -15.14
N SER A 180 22.94 -18.05 -15.72
CA SER A 180 22.43 -19.22 -16.45
C SER A 180 21.63 -20.20 -15.58
N THR A 181 21.84 -20.14 -14.26
CA THR A 181 21.12 -20.94 -13.26
C THR A 181 19.71 -20.42 -12.98
N TYR A 182 19.37 -19.19 -13.42
CA TYR A 182 18.08 -18.57 -13.11
C TYR A 182 16.88 -19.47 -13.40
N PRO A 183 16.72 -20.11 -14.59
CA PRO A 183 15.53 -20.92 -14.89
C PRO A 183 15.35 -22.16 -14.01
N LYS A 184 16.36 -22.51 -13.21
CA LYS A 184 16.38 -23.68 -12.33
C LYS A 184 16.64 -23.30 -10.87
N LEU A 185 16.53 -22.02 -10.55
CA LEU A 185 16.93 -21.48 -9.25
C LEU A 185 16.14 -22.11 -8.10
N THR A 186 14.89 -22.49 -8.36
CA THR A 186 13.97 -23.05 -7.38
C THR A 186 14.02 -24.59 -7.30
N GLU A 187 14.71 -25.25 -8.24
CA GLU A 187 14.76 -26.72 -8.30
C GLU A 187 15.42 -27.30 -7.03
N ASN A 188 14.67 -28.14 -6.31
CA ASN A 188 15.10 -28.84 -5.09
C ASN A 188 15.41 -27.93 -3.88
N LEU A 189 14.93 -26.69 -3.86
CA LEU A 189 15.00 -25.87 -2.66
C LEU A 189 13.92 -26.28 -1.65
N THR A 190 14.32 -26.39 -0.39
CA THR A 190 13.39 -26.39 0.74
C THR A 190 12.91 -24.97 1.06
N VAL A 191 11.79 -24.84 1.76
CA VAL A 191 11.30 -23.54 2.28
C VAL A 191 12.39 -22.82 3.08
N SER A 192 13.12 -23.52 3.95
CA SER A 192 14.19 -22.93 4.77
C SER A 192 15.35 -22.38 3.93
N GLU A 193 15.74 -23.09 2.87
CA GLU A 193 16.80 -22.65 1.97
C GLU A 193 16.36 -21.46 1.10
N ALA A 194 15.11 -21.46 0.64
CA ALA A 194 14.51 -20.34 -0.07
C ALA A 194 14.48 -19.06 0.78
N VAL A 195 14.10 -19.16 2.06
CA VAL A 195 14.11 -18.01 2.98
C VAL A 195 15.53 -17.43 3.10
N LYS A 196 16.54 -18.28 3.35
CA LYS A 196 17.94 -17.85 3.44
C LYS A 196 18.43 -17.18 2.15
N TYR A 197 18.04 -17.70 1.00
CA TYR A 197 18.33 -17.08 -0.30
C TYR A 197 17.72 -15.68 -0.37
N CYS A 198 16.44 -15.54 -0.04
CA CYS A 198 15.74 -14.26 -0.09
C CYS A 198 16.34 -13.22 0.86
N GLU A 199 16.64 -13.60 2.10
CA GLU A 199 17.33 -12.74 3.07
C GLU A 199 18.69 -12.27 2.56
N SER A 200 19.49 -13.19 1.99
CA SER A 200 20.82 -12.87 1.47
C SER A 200 20.76 -11.93 0.26
N ALA A 201 19.80 -12.16 -0.64
CA ALA A 201 19.56 -11.31 -1.81
C ALA A 201 19.09 -9.90 -1.39
N PHE A 202 18.19 -9.81 -0.41
CA PHE A 202 17.73 -8.53 0.12
C PHE A 202 18.86 -7.77 0.82
N GLN A 203 19.68 -8.46 1.62
CA GLN A 203 20.86 -7.84 2.25
C GLN A 203 21.86 -7.34 1.21
N THR A 204 22.06 -8.08 0.11
CA THR A 204 22.89 -7.65 -1.01
C THR A 204 22.36 -6.36 -1.62
N PHE A 205 21.05 -6.29 -1.87
CA PHE A 205 20.40 -5.07 -2.37
C PHE A 205 20.57 -3.88 -1.44
N LEU A 206 20.32 -4.05 -0.13
CA LEU A 206 20.52 -2.98 0.85
C LEU A 206 21.96 -2.48 0.88
N ASN A 207 22.94 -3.38 0.82
CA ASN A 207 24.35 -3.01 0.79
C ASN A 207 24.71 -2.20 -0.45
N GLU A 208 24.17 -2.54 -1.62
CA GLU A 208 24.38 -1.75 -2.85
C GLU A 208 23.67 -0.39 -2.77
N CYS A 209 22.49 -0.31 -2.14
CA CYS A 209 21.83 0.97 -1.88
C CYS A 209 22.66 1.89 -0.98
N GLU A 210 23.28 1.37 0.08
CA GLU A 210 24.16 2.15 0.94
C GLU A 210 25.42 2.62 0.19
N LYS A 211 26.05 1.75 -0.61
CA LYS A 211 27.19 2.15 -1.47
C LYS A 211 26.82 3.26 -2.46
N ALA A 212 25.62 3.20 -3.04
CA ALA A 212 25.13 4.22 -3.96
C ALA A 212 24.95 5.58 -3.26
N LYS A 213 24.38 5.58 -2.04
CA LYS A 213 24.26 6.78 -1.21
C LYS A 213 25.62 7.38 -0.85
N GLU A 214 26.56 6.55 -0.40
CA GLU A 214 27.94 6.98 -0.08
C GLU A 214 28.65 7.57 -1.29
N SER A 215 28.37 7.05 -2.48
CA SER A 215 28.92 7.52 -3.75
C SER A 215 28.25 8.80 -4.29
N ARG A 216 27.31 9.41 -3.53
CA ARG A 216 26.53 10.61 -3.90
C ARG A 216 25.81 10.47 -5.24
N ILE A 217 25.34 9.28 -5.54
CA ILE A 217 24.47 9.04 -6.68
C ILE A 217 23.13 9.75 -6.43
N ASP A 218 22.50 10.24 -7.48
CA ASP A 218 21.18 10.89 -7.40
C ASP A 218 20.16 9.97 -6.71
N GLY A 219 19.30 10.54 -5.86
CA GLY A 219 18.32 9.77 -5.08
C GLY A 219 17.25 9.07 -5.94
N SER A 220 17.16 9.42 -7.22
CA SER A 220 16.26 8.81 -8.20
C SER A 220 16.92 7.68 -9.00
N GLU A 221 18.23 7.45 -8.84
CA GLU A 221 18.93 6.39 -9.56
C GLU A 221 18.50 5.01 -9.04
N ILE A 222 18.19 4.11 -9.97
CA ILE A 222 17.82 2.73 -9.64
C ILE A 222 19.10 1.92 -9.39
N VAL A 223 19.23 1.38 -8.19
CA VAL A 223 20.35 0.50 -7.81
C VAL A 223 20.22 -0.83 -8.53
N HIS A 224 21.22 -1.14 -9.36
CA HIS A 224 21.25 -2.36 -10.17
C HIS A 224 22.36 -3.30 -9.69
N CYS A 225 22.05 -4.19 -8.75
CA CYS A 225 23.01 -5.18 -8.22
C CYS A 225 23.60 -6.11 -9.30
N ALA A 226 22.90 -6.26 -10.43
CA ALA A 226 23.33 -7.05 -11.58
C ALA A 226 24.48 -6.43 -12.40
N LYS A 227 25.00 -5.26 -12.02
CA LYS A 227 26.15 -4.60 -12.65
C LYS A 227 27.06 -4.07 -11.54
N PRO A 228 28.38 -4.35 -11.55
CA PRO A 228 29.29 -3.65 -10.65
C PRO A 228 29.22 -2.15 -10.98
N HIS A 229 28.97 -1.32 -9.97
CA HIS A 229 29.14 0.12 -10.09
C HIS A 229 30.63 0.42 -10.35
N THR A 230 31.02 0.54 -11.62
CA THR A 230 32.33 1.11 -11.94
C THR A 230 32.28 2.59 -11.60
N THR A 231 33.08 2.99 -10.61
CA THR A 231 33.40 4.40 -10.36
C THR A 231 33.78 5.02 -11.70
N PRO A 232 33.28 6.21 -12.09
CA PRO A 232 33.81 6.89 -13.24
C PRO A 232 35.29 7.16 -12.94
N GLN A 233 36.19 6.38 -13.53
CA GLN A 233 37.60 6.74 -13.51
C GLN A 233 37.69 8.07 -14.24
N SER A 234 37.98 9.15 -13.51
CA SER A 234 38.34 10.41 -14.12
C SER A 234 39.59 10.14 -14.96
N LYS A 235 39.43 9.93 -16.27
CA LYS A 235 40.55 9.78 -17.19
C LYS A 235 41.42 11.02 -17.01
N THR A 236 42.66 10.81 -16.57
CA THR A 236 43.64 11.89 -16.46
C THR A 236 43.78 12.58 -17.82
N PHE A 237 44.15 13.87 -17.82
CA PHE A 237 44.33 14.63 -19.05
C PHE A 237 45.23 13.91 -20.07
N LEU A 238 46.29 13.25 -19.59
CA LEU A 238 47.19 12.41 -20.39
C LEU A 238 46.49 11.24 -21.08
N HIS A 239 45.55 10.57 -20.40
CA HIS A 239 44.80 9.47 -20.98
C HIS A 239 43.85 9.95 -22.10
N LYS A 240 43.28 11.15 -22.00
CA LYS A 240 42.49 11.77 -23.07
C LYS A 240 43.37 12.20 -24.25
N MET A 241 44.58 12.70 -23.97
CA MET A 241 45.49 13.18 -25.01
C MET A 241 46.05 12.03 -25.87
N LEU A 242 46.43 10.91 -25.25
CA LEU A 242 47.00 9.75 -25.94
C LEU A 242 45.97 8.97 -26.76
N SER A 243 44.71 8.93 -26.34
CA SER A 243 43.65 8.26 -27.12
C SER A 243 43.33 8.95 -28.46
N CYS A 244 43.64 10.24 -28.60
CA CYS A 244 43.44 10.97 -29.85
C CYS A 244 44.61 10.81 -30.84
N ILE A 245 45.77 10.31 -30.39
CA ILE A 245 46.97 10.16 -31.23
C ILE A 245 46.92 8.87 -32.07
N LEU A 246 46.11 7.89 -31.67
CA LEU A 246 45.99 6.61 -32.37
C LEU A 246 44.91 6.56 -33.46
N CYS A 247 44.25 7.68 -33.77
CA CYS A 247 43.33 7.78 -34.91
C CYS A 247 43.97 8.61 -36.05
N LYS A 248 45.01 8.07 -36.67
CA LYS A 248 45.46 8.38 -38.03
C LYS A 248 46.08 7.12 -38.65
N ASP A 249 45.24 6.32 -39.31
CA ASP A 249 45.22 6.11 -40.77
C ASP A 249 44.01 5.24 -41.14
#